data_AF-A0A2S5W641-F1
#
_entry.id   AF-A0A2S5W641-F1
#
_cell.length_a   1.000
_cell.length_b   1.000
_cell.length_c   1.000
_cell.angle_alpha   90.00
_cell.angle_beta   90.00
_cell.angle_gamma   90.00
#
_symmetry.space_group_name_H-M   'P 1'
#
loop_
_entity.id
_entity.type
_entity.pdbx_description
1 polymer ?
#
loop_
_entity_poly.entity_id
_entity_poly.type
_entity_poly.pdbx_seq_one_letter_code
_entity_poly.pdbx_strand_id
1 'polypeptide(L)'
;MSFTRKFTLLAAAGALLAPIALSALPAHAATTYQKYSWSSAVYSVTNGDARQLSLQEWNDLGNPAPRTMGWIEGSRMLKYPSNPDELFLAEPSSKTARHHLTVAEYVATGHGPSVDADHSFAGYTWNDTILIFPHDGAGTHASLAMWLDLGAPTPKRQAANPGDQFCQTPADGAIFWSNTAAGVPERLHLTFDQYSRAGFPAFTVCS
;
A
#
# COMPACT_ATOMS: atom_id res chain seq x y z
N MET A 1 -53.61 -33.76 83.14
CA MET A 1 -53.11 -32.97 81.99
C MET A 1 -51.58 -33.07 82.02
N SER A 2 -50.91 -34.11 81.52
CA SER A 2 -50.73 -34.60 80.13
C SER A 2 -50.44 -33.49 79.12
N PHE A 3 -49.18 -33.33 78.68
CA PHE A 3 -48.68 -33.92 77.43
C PHE A 3 -47.17 -33.65 77.24
N THR A 4 -46.40 -34.73 77.14
CA THR A 4 -44.98 -34.76 76.76
C THR A 4 -44.88 -34.74 75.23
N ARG A 5 -44.08 -33.85 74.64
CA ARG A 5 -43.71 -33.91 73.21
C ARG A 5 -42.21 -34.17 73.06
N LYS A 6 -41.90 -35.35 72.50
CA LYS A 6 -40.61 -35.73 71.94
C LYS A 6 -40.50 -35.11 70.54
N PHE A 7 -39.33 -34.58 70.18
CA PHE A 7 -39.00 -34.31 68.78
C PHE A 7 -37.62 -34.87 68.43
N THR A 8 -37.60 -35.46 67.25
CA THR A 8 -36.65 -36.41 66.68
C THR A 8 -35.50 -35.69 65.99
N LEU A 9 -34.26 -36.15 66.19
CA LEU A 9 -33.06 -35.72 65.47
C LEU A 9 -33.04 -36.35 64.07
N LEU A 10 -32.97 -35.51 63.02
CA LEU A 10 -32.62 -35.94 61.66
C LEU A 10 -31.11 -35.73 61.44
N ALA A 11 -30.41 -36.80 61.08
CA ALA A 11 -29.03 -36.77 60.59
C ALA A 11 -29.03 -36.43 59.09
N ALA A 12 -28.39 -35.32 58.72
CA ALA A 12 -28.15 -34.95 57.32
C ALA A 12 -26.76 -35.44 56.90
N ALA A 13 -26.71 -36.38 55.96
CA ALA A 13 -25.50 -36.83 55.31
C ALA A 13 -25.03 -35.77 54.30
N GLY A 14 -23.93 -35.08 54.61
CA GLY A 14 -23.27 -34.14 53.69
C GLY A 14 -22.46 -34.89 52.65
N ALA A 15 -22.94 -34.93 51.40
CA ALA A 15 -22.16 -35.37 50.26
C ALA A 15 -21.21 -34.24 49.81
N LEU A 16 -19.90 -34.46 49.99
CA LEU A 16 -18.84 -33.61 49.43
C LEU A 16 -18.83 -33.73 47.90
N LEU A 17 -19.46 -32.78 47.22
CA LEU A 17 -19.25 -32.54 45.78
C LEU A 17 -17.95 -31.75 45.63
N ALA A 18 -16.86 -32.42 45.24
CA ALA A 18 -15.64 -31.75 44.82
C ALA A 18 -15.91 -30.99 43.51
N PRO A 19 -15.59 -29.68 43.42
CA PRO A 19 -15.71 -28.94 42.17
C PRO A 19 -14.66 -29.48 41.19
N ILE A 20 -15.12 -30.11 40.10
CA ILE A 20 -14.28 -30.40 38.94
C ILE A 20 -13.89 -29.03 38.38
N ALA A 21 -12.65 -28.61 38.61
CA ALA A 21 -12.08 -27.46 37.93
C ALA A 21 -12.04 -27.78 36.43
N LEU A 22 -12.99 -27.25 35.66
CA LEU A 22 -12.85 -27.19 34.21
C LEU A 22 -11.66 -26.27 33.92
N SER A 23 -10.50 -26.87 33.68
CA SER A 23 -9.37 -26.20 33.06
C SER A 23 -9.86 -25.67 31.72
N ALA A 24 -10.08 -24.35 31.63
CA ALA A 24 -10.40 -23.70 30.38
C ALA A 24 -9.26 -23.99 29.41
N LEU A 25 -9.53 -24.77 28.37
CA LEU A 25 -8.56 -24.96 27.29
C LEU A 25 -8.23 -23.57 26.74
N PRO A 26 -6.94 -23.29 26.46
CA PRO A 26 -6.56 -22.03 25.85
C PRO A 26 -7.39 -21.86 24.57
N ALA A 27 -8.20 -20.80 24.52
CA ALA A 27 -9.01 -20.49 23.36
C ALA A 27 -8.05 -20.15 22.21
N HIS A 28 -7.93 -21.05 21.23
CA HIS A 28 -7.25 -20.71 19.98
C HIS A 28 -7.97 -19.51 19.38
N ALA A 29 -7.22 -18.46 19.07
CA ALA A 29 -7.79 -17.29 18.42
C ALA A 29 -8.42 -17.70 17.09
N ALA A 30 -9.67 -17.29 16.89
CA ALA A 30 -10.39 -17.61 15.67
C ALA A 30 -9.72 -16.92 14.47
N THR A 31 -9.32 -17.71 13.48
CA THR A 31 -8.87 -17.18 12.19
C THR A 31 -10.07 -16.66 11.41
N THR A 32 -9.95 -15.43 10.89
CA THR A 32 -10.95 -14.85 9.98
C THR A 32 -10.37 -14.72 8.59
N TYR A 33 -11.24 -14.72 7.57
CA TYR A 33 -10.84 -14.57 6.18
C TYR A 33 -11.39 -13.27 5.61
N GLN A 34 -10.51 -12.44 5.06
CA GLN A 34 -10.82 -11.09 4.65
C GLN A 34 -10.30 -10.83 3.23
N LYS A 35 -10.93 -9.89 2.52
CA LYS A 35 -10.45 -9.38 1.24
C LYS A 35 -10.84 -7.92 1.05
N TYR A 36 -10.15 -7.23 0.15
CA TYR A 36 -10.58 -5.92 -0.32
C TYR A 36 -11.74 -6.01 -1.31
N SER A 37 -12.47 -4.91 -1.52
CA SER A 37 -13.51 -4.85 -2.56
C SER A 37 -12.92 -4.83 -3.97
N TRP A 38 -11.74 -4.23 -4.14
CA TRP A 38 -11.04 -4.11 -5.42
C TRP A 38 -10.08 -5.27 -5.73
N SER A 39 -9.78 -6.13 -4.75
CA SER A 39 -8.82 -7.22 -4.89
C SER A 39 -9.50 -8.59 -4.83
N SER A 40 -8.96 -9.55 -5.59
CA SER A 40 -9.31 -10.97 -5.48
C SER A 40 -8.46 -11.71 -4.44
N ALA A 41 -7.40 -11.09 -3.92
CA ALA A 41 -6.56 -11.67 -2.89
C ALA A 41 -7.34 -11.89 -1.59
N VAL A 42 -7.15 -13.07 -0.98
CA VAL A 42 -7.74 -13.44 0.31
C VAL A 42 -6.66 -13.47 1.37
N TYR A 43 -6.97 -12.94 2.54
CA TYR A 43 -6.07 -12.91 3.69
C TYR A 43 -6.65 -13.75 4.82
N SER A 44 -5.82 -14.59 5.43
CA SER A 44 -6.09 -15.15 6.75
C SER A 44 -5.62 -14.17 7.81
N VAL A 45 -6.48 -13.83 8.77
CA VAL A 45 -6.15 -12.94 9.88
C VAL A 45 -6.32 -13.70 11.20
N THR A 46 -5.21 -13.85 11.92
CA THR A 46 -5.18 -14.56 13.22
C THR A 46 -4.42 -13.68 14.21
N ASN A 47 -5.03 -13.33 15.35
CA ASN A 47 -4.42 -12.41 16.34
C ASN A 47 -3.99 -11.04 15.78
N GLY A 48 -4.65 -10.56 14.72
CA GLY A 48 -4.27 -9.32 14.03
C GLY A 48 -3.21 -9.51 12.95
N ASP A 49 -2.54 -10.66 12.88
CA ASP A 49 -1.56 -10.92 11.83
C ASP A 49 -2.29 -11.35 10.55
N ALA A 50 -2.21 -10.50 9.52
CA ALA A 50 -2.77 -10.76 8.21
C ALA A 50 -1.73 -11.36 7.26
N ARG A 51 -2.09 -12.49 6.64
CA ARG A 51 -1.26 -13.18 5.65
C ARG A 51 -2.07 -13.46 4.39
N GLN A 52 -1.54 -13.06 3.24
CA GLN A 52 -2.13 -13.40 1.95
C GLN A 52 -2.06 -14.91 1.73
N LEU A 53 -3.17 -15.50 1.27
CA LEU A 53 -3.26 -16.89 0.87
C LEU A 53 -3.04 -17.01 -0.63
N SER A 54 -2.28 -18.02 -1.04
CA SER A 54 -2.31 -18.49 -2.42
C SER A 54 -3.65 -19.17 -2.72
N LEU A 55 -3.97 -19.31 -4.01
CA LEU A 55 -5.17 -20.02 -4.43
C LEU A 55 -5.19 -21.48 -3.93
N GLN A 56 -4.04 -22.15 -3.91
CA GLN A 56 -3.95 -23.53 -3.42
C GLN A 56 -4.25 -23.63 -1.92
N GLU A 57 -3.59 -22.80 -1.10
CA GLU A 57 -3.87 -22.75 0.35
C GLU A 57 -5.33 -22.45 0.64
N TRP A 58 -5.95 -21.59 -0.18
CA TRP A 58 -7.35 -21.24 -0.04
C TRP A 58 -8.29 -22.41 -0.34
N ASN A 59 -8.00 -23.15 -1.40
CA ASN A 59 -8.72 -24.37 -1.75
C ASN A 59 -8.58 -25.46 -0.69
N ASP A 60 -7.37 -25.63 -0.13
CA ASP A 60 -7.10 -26.62 0.92
C ASP A 60 -7.89 -26.34 2.21
N LEU A 61 -8.26 -25.08 2.44
CA LEU A 61 -9.14 -24.65 3.53
C LEU A 61 -10.64 -24.81 3.23
N GLY A 62 -11.01 -25.29 2.05
CA GLY A 62 -12.39 -25.46 1.63
C GLY A 62 -13.08 -24.17 1.18
N ASN A 63 -12.31 -23.13 0.81
CA ASN A 63 -12.81 -21.87 0.26
C ASN A 63 -13.89 -21.15 1.11
N PRO A 64 -13.68 -20.92 2.42
CA PRO A 64 -14.70 -20.27 3.26
C PRO A 64 -15.05 -18.86 2.74
N ALA A 65 -16.29 -18.39 2.80
CA ALA A 65 -16.62 -17.08 2.23
C ALA A 65 -15.82 -15.93 2.91
N PRO A 66 -14.98 -15.16 2.18
CA PRO A 66 -14.19 -14.10 2.80
C PRO A 66 -15.06 -12.86 3.02
N ARG A 67 -14.80 -12.13 4.12
CA ARG A 67 -15.45 -10.85 4.39
C ARG A 67 -14.79 -9.74 3.58
N THR A 68 -15.58 -8.91 2.93
CA THR A 68 -15.07 -7.68 2.32
C THR A 68 -14.81 -6.62 3.38
N MET A 69 -13.61 -6.06 3.36
CA MET A 69 -13.14 -5.04 4.28
C MET A 69 -12.53 -3.89 3.48
N GLY A 70 -12.69 -2.65 3.95
CA GLY A 70 -11.93 -1.51 3.41
C GLY A 70 -10.51 -1.42 3.98
N TRP A 71 -10.26 -2.06 5.12
CA TRP A 71 -8.97 -2.11 5.78
C TRP A 71 -8.73 -3.50 6.38
N ILE A 72 -7.58 -4.10 6.07
CA ILE A 72 -7.10 -5.33 6.70
C ILE A 72 -5.90 -4.95 7.57
N GLU A 73 -5.81 -5.52 8.77
CA GLU A 73 -4.72 -5.25 9.72
C GLU A 73 -3.34 -5.43 9.06
N GLY A 74 -2.39 -4.55 9.40
CA GLY A 74 -1.06 -4.51 8.75
C GLY A 74 -0.99 -3.75 7.42
N SER A 75 -2.10 -3.20 6.93
CA SER A 75 -2.10 -2.30 5.77
C SER A 75 -1.48 -0.96 6.09
N ARG A 76 -1.02 -0.26 5.06
CA ARG A 76 -0.47 1.10 5.19
C ARG A 76 -1.09 2.01 4.15
N MET A 77 -1.56 3.17 4.61
CA MET A 77 -2.01 4.23 3.72
C MET A 77 -0.87 5.20 3.47
N LEU A 78 -0.61 5.50 2.20
CA LEU A 78 0.54 6.27 1.73
C LEU A 78 0.07 7.51 0.98
N LYS A 79 0.80 8.61 1.18
CA LYS A 79 0.71 9.84 0.39
C LYS A 79 2.04 10.12 -0.25
N TYR A 80 2.05 10.46 -1.54
CA TYR A 80 3.28 10.91 -2.17
C TYR A 80 3.36 12.43 -2.12
N PRO A 81 4.50 13.03 -1.71
CA PRO A 81 4.65 14.48 -1.66
C PRO A 81 4.44 15.20 -3.00
N SER A 82 4.57 14.49 -4.13
CA SER A 82 4.29 15.05 -5.46
C SER A 82 2.82 15.36 -5.69
N ASN A 83 1.91 14.63 -5.05
CA ASN A 83 0.46 14.84 -5.11
C ASN A 83 -0.20 14.32 -3.82
N PRO A 84 -0.29 15.14 -2.76
CA PRO A 84 -0.78 14.70 -1.44
C PRO A 84 -2.29 14.44 -1.38
N ASP A 85 -3.03 14.81 -2.44
CA ASP A 85 -4.47 14.55 -2.56
C ASP A 85 -4.77 13.11 -3.02
N GLU A 86 -3.77 12.40 -3.55
CA GLU A 86 -3.86 10.99 -3.89
C GLU A 86 -3.50 10.11 -2.69
N LEU A 87 -4.31 9.08 -2.46
CA LEU A 87 -4.12 8.12 -1.38
C LEU A 87 -3.88 6.75 -1.96
N PHE A 88 -2.86 6.06 -1.45
CA PHE A 88 -2.53 4.72 -1.88
C PHE A 88 -2.59 3.76 -0.70
N LEU A 89 -3.00 2.53 -0.94
CA LEU A 89 -2.99 1.47 0.06
C LEU A 89 -1.95 0.41 -0.33
N ALA A 90 -1.00 0.18 0.56
CA ALA A 90 -0.14 -0.99 0.54
C ALA A 90 -0.78 -2.09 1.38
N GLU A 91 -1.05 -3.23 0.76
CA GLU A 91 -1.67 -4.39 1.40
C GLU A 91 -0.73 -5.01 2.47
N PRO A 92 -1.25 -5.83 3.41
CA PRO A 92 -0.41 -6.48 4.40
C PRO A 92 0.68 -7.34 3.75
N SER A 93 1.91 -7.24 4.24
CA SER A 93 3.09 -7.97 3.72
C SER A 93 3.45 -7.66 2.24
N SER A 94 2.98 -6.53 1.68
CA SER A 94 2.92 -6.27 0.23
C SER A 94 4.16 -6.70 -0.58
N LYS A 95 3.94 -7.69 -1.46
CA LYS A 95 4.68 -7.90 -2.72
C LYS A 95 3.87 -7.42 -3.94
N THR A 96 2.70 -6.84 -3.69
CA THR A 96 1.73 -6.38 -4.68
C THR A 96 1.90 -4.89 -4.93
N ALA A 97 1.52 -4.46 -6.13
CA ALA A 97 1.45 -3.05 -6.47
C ALA A 97 0.52 -2.31 -5.51
N ARG A 98 0.86 -1.07 -5.19
CA ARG A 98 0.04 -0.20 -4.34
C ARG A 98 -1.27 0.14 -5.05
N HIS A 99 -2.39 0.13 -4.32
CA HIS A 99 -3.70 0.46 -4.88
C HIS A 99 -4.00 1.95 -4.71
N HIS A 100 -4.30 2.66 -5.79
CA HIS A 100 -4.79 4.05 -5.73
C HIS A 100 -6.25 4.04 -5.26
N LEU A 101 -6.49 4.59 -4.07
CA LEU A 101 -7.81 4.65 -3.47
C LEU A 101 -8.67 5.72 -4.13
N THR A 102 -9.87 5.32 -4.55
CA THR A 102 -10.96 6.26 -4.80
C THR A 102 -11.47 6.85 -3.48
N VAL A 103 -12.24 7.95 -3.56
CA VAL A 103 -12.88 8.55 -2.38
C VAL A 103 -13.76 7.55 -1.62
N ALA A 104 -14.52 6.72 -2.34
CA ALA A 104 -15.39 5.72 -1.72
C ALA A 104 -14.59 4.63 -0.99
N GLU A 105 -13.48 4.17 -1.57
CA GLU A 105 -12.60 3.20 -0.93
C GLU A 105 -11.89 3.79 0.29
N TYR A 106 -11.43 5.04 0.20
CA TYR A 106 -10.87 5.75 1.35
C TYR A 106 -11.87 5.83 2.51
N VAL A 107 -13.12 6.22 2.26
CA VAL A 107 -14.17 6.23 3.28
C VAL A 107 -14.40 4.83 3.87
N ALA A 108 -14.38 3.78 3.03
CA ALA A 108 -14.54 2.40 3.48
C ALA A 108 -13.39 1.92 4.39
N THR A 109 -12.21 2.55 4.34
CA THR A 109 -11.12 2.27 5.29
C THR A 109 -11.40 2.78 6.71
N GLY A 110 -12.43 3.62 6.88
CA GLY A 110 -12.69 4.29 8.16
C GLY A 110 -11.76 5.47 8.44
N HIS A 111 -11.07 6.01 7.42
CA HIS A 111 -10.08 7.09 7.53
C HIS A 111 -8.85 6.70 8.36
N GLY A 112 -8.31 5.50 8.11
CA GLY A 112 -7.06 5.07 8.73
C GLY A 112 -5.93 6.11 8.54
N PRO A 113 -4.95 6.17 9.46
CA PRO A 113 -3.87 7.14 9.38
C PRO A 113 -3.03 6.92 8.12
N SER A 114 -2.72 8.02 7.42
CA SER A 114 -1.78 8.02 6.30
C SER A 114 -0.39 8.42 6.76
N VAL A 115 0.63 7.84 6.15
CA VAL A 115 2.03 8.29 6.28
C VAL A 115 2.52 8.82 4.94
N ASP A 116 3.44 9.79 4.99
CA ASP A 116 4.10 10.27 3.79
C ASP A 116 5.09 9.21 3.29
N ALA A 117 5.08 8.98 1.99
CA ALA A 117 6.08 8.16 1.32
C ALA A 117 7.44 8.88 1.34
N ASP A 118 8.52 8.11 1.34
CA ASP A 118 9.91 8.58 1.38
C ASP A 118 10.44 9.10 0.03
N HIS A 119 9.57 9.20 -0.98
CA HIS A 119 9.90 9.68 -2.32
C HIS A 119 8.72 10.40 -2.99
N SER A 120 9.05 11.23 -3.97
CA SER A 120 8.12 11.97 -4.82
C SER A 120 8.34 11.67 -6.29
N PHE A 121 7.37 11.99 -7.13
CA PHE A 121 7.46 11.79 -8.58
C PHE A 121 7.42 13.12 -9.32
N ALA A 122 8.28 13.28 -10.31
CA ALA A 122 8.21 14.38 -11.26
C ALA A 122 8.13 13.85 -12.69
N GLY A 123 7.53 14.64 -13.57
CA GLY A 123 7.50 14.35 -15.00
C GLY A 123 7.61 15.63 -15.81
N TYR A 124 7.81 15.49 -17.10
CA TYR A 124 8.02 16.63 -17.99
C TYR A 124 6.73 17.06 -18.68
N THR A 125 6.43 18.34 -18.81
CA THR A 125 5.23 18.81 -19.56
C THR A 125 5.22 18.45 -21.05
N TRP A 126 6.33 17.92 -21.57
CA TRP A 126 6.60 17.73 -22.99
C TRP A 126 7.06 16.30 -23.37
N ASN A 127 7.18 15.39 -22.40
CA ASN A 127 7.41 13.96 -22.65
C ASN A 127 6.80 13.08 -21.53
N ASP A 128 6.93 11.76 -21.67
CA ASP A 128 6.38 10.78 -20.74
C ASP A 128 7.41 10.23 -19.74
N THR A 129 8.62 10.78 -19.70
CA THR A 129 9.63 10.39 -18.71
C THR A 129 9.15 10.77 -17.32
N ILE A 130 9.24 9.80 -16.40
CA ILE A 130 8.95 9.96 -14.98
C ILE A 130 10.24 9.78 -14.20
N LEU A 131 10.48 10.67 -13.26
CA LEU A 131 11.58 10.61 -12.31
C LEU A 131 11.02 10.34 -10.92
N ILE A 132 11.73 9.53 -10.14
CA ILE A 132 11.49 9.34 -8.70
C ILE A 132 12.58 10.09 -7.93
N PHE A 133 12.18 10.89 -6.95
CA PHE A 133 13.08 11.65 -6.09
C PHE A 133 12.93 11.15 -4.64
N PRO A 134 13.95 10.51 -4.06
CA PRO A 134 13.95 10.25 -2.61
C PRO A 134 14.02 11.57 -1.84
N HIS A 135 13.64 11.56 -0.57
CA HIS A 135 13.61 12.77 0.28
C HIS A 135 14.93 13.56 0.25
N ASP A 136 16.07 12.87 0.36
CA ASP A 136 17.40 13.48 0.51
C ASP A 136 18.38 13.12 -0.63
N GLY A 137 17.89 12.87 -1.85
CA GLY A 137 18.76 12.37 -2.92
C GLY A 137 18.43 12.87 -4.32
N ALA A 138 19.31 12.52 -5.25
CA ALA A 138 19.12 12.79 -6.66
C ALA A 138 17.97 11.96 -7.22
N GLY A 139 17.25 12.55 -8.18
CA GLY A 139 16.20 11.82 -8.89
C GLY A 139 16.80 10.70 -9.74
N THR A 140 16.04 9.62 -9.92
CA THR A 140 16.37 8.54 -10.85
C THR A 140 15.21 8.28 -11.79
N HIS A 141 15.48 7.70 -12.94
CA HIS A 141 14.46 7.33 -13.91
C HIS A 141 13.56 6.23 -13.35
N ALA A 142 12.26 6.50 -13.31
CA ALA A 142 11.26 5.51 -12.95
C ALA A 142 10.87 4.69 -14.18
N SER A 143 11.25 3.41 -14.20
CA SER A 143 10.73 2.49 -15.23
C SER A 143 9.22 2.35 -15.11
N LEU A 144 8.55 2.01 -16.21
CA LEU A 144 7.10 1.78 -16.20
C LEU A 144 6.70 0.72 -15.16
N ALA A 145 7.44 -0.39 -15.07
CA ALA A 145 7.17 -1.45 -14.12
C ALA A 145 7.29 -0.97 -12.67
N MET A 146 8.31 -0.17 -12.35
CA MET A 146 8.49 0.41 -11.02
C MET A 146 7.37 1.41 -10.70
N TRP A 147 7.03 2.30 -11.64
CA TRP A 147 5.96 3.28 -11.43
C TRP A 147 4.60 2.61 -11.20
N LEU A 148 4.28 1.55 -11.95
CA LEU A 148 3.08 0.75 -11.75
C LEU A 148 3.08 0.01 -10.40
N ASP A 149 4.21 -0.55 -9.97
CA ASP A 149 4.34 -1.20 -8.64
C ASP A 149 4.08 -0.21 -7.50
N LEU A 150 4.44 1.06 -7.69
CA LEU A 150 4.18 2.14 -6.74
C LEU A 150 2.74 2.68 -6.85
N GLY A 151 1.88 2.08 -7.66
CA GLY A 151 0.47 2.45 -7.82
C GLY A 151 0.21 3.53 -8.87
N ALA A 152 1.20 3.82 -9.70
CA ALA A 152 1.13 4.83 -10.76
C ALA A 152 0.74 6.25 -10.27
N PRO A 153 1.40 6.79 -9.22
CA PRO A 153 1.07 8.11 -8.69
C PRO A 153 1.27 9.20 -9.72
N THR A 154 0.41 10.22 -9.69
CA THR A 154 0.51 11.33 -10.64
C THR A 154 1.80 12.12 -10.37
N PRO A 155 2.72 12.20 -11.35
CA PRO A 155 3.93 12.99 -11.17
C PRO A 155 3.63 14.49 -11.20
N LYS A 156 4.37 15.27 -10.43
CA LYS A 156 4.37 16.73 -10.56
C LYS A 156 4.96 17.10 -11.92
N ARG A 157 4.15 17.66 -12.81
CA ARG A 157 4.56 18.02 -14.18
C ARG A 157 5.29 19.36 -14.17
N GLN A 158 6.47 19.40 -14.80
CA GLN A 158 7.30 20.60 -14.91
C GLN A 158 8.06 20.64 -16.24
N ALA A 159 8.53 21.83 -16.63
CA ALA A 159 9.24 21.99 -17.90
C ALA A 159 10.68 21.44 -17.84
N ALA A 160 11.31 21.49 -16.67
CA ALA A 160 12.67 21.00 -16.43
C ALA A 160 12.79 20.39 -15.04
N ASN A 161 13.73 19.46 -14.91
CA ASN A 161 14.13 18.77 -13.70
C ASN A 161 15.63 18.96 -13.45
N PRO A 162 16.11 18.80 -12.19
CA PRO A 162 17.53 18.77 -11.90
C PRO A 162 18.28 17.76 -12.78
N GLY A 163 19.43 18.16 -13.32
CA GLY A 163 20.28 17.32 -14.16
C GLY A 163 19.93 17.32 -15.66
N ASP A 164 18.88 18.03 -16.07
CA ASP A 164 18.58 18.21 -17.49
C ASP A 164 19.71 18.92 -18.24
N GLN A 165 20.00 18.42 -19.42
CA GLN A 165 20.95 19.00 -20.36
C GLN A 165 20.31 19.08 -21.74
N PHE A 166 20.58 20.17 -22.44
CA PHE A 166 20.12 20.39 -23.80
C PHE A 166 21.32 20.70 -24.69
N CYS A 167 21.37 20.10 -25.88
CA CYS A 167 22.39 20.39 -26.85
C CYS A 167 21.81 20.49 -28.26
N GLN A 168 22.49 21.23 -29.14
CA GLN A 168 22.16 21.37 -30.56
C GLN A 168 23.28 20.77 -31.41
N THR A 169 22.90 20.04 -32.46
CA THR A 169 23.86 19.55 -33.47
C THR A 169 24.21 20.67 -34.46
N PRO A 170 25.51 20.93 -34.74
CA PRO A 170 25.90 21.99 -35.67
C PRO A 170 25.49 21.78 -37.12
N ALA A 171 25.35 20.51 -37.54
CA ALA A 171 25.14 20.15 -38.94
C ALA A 171 23.73 20.50 -39.43
N ASP A 172 22.71 20.26 -38.60
CA ASP A 172 21.30 20.35 -38.97
C ASP A 172 20.43 21.11 -37.95
N GLY A 173 21.02 21.57 -36.83
CA GLY A 173 20.32 22.36 -35.83
C GLY A 173 19.34 21.57 -34.96
N ALA A 174 19.36 20.23 -35.00
CA ALA A 174 18.49 19.38 -34.18
C ALA A 174 18.80 19.55 -32.68
N ILE A 175 17.75 19.62 -31.86
CA ILE A 175 17.86 19.81 -30.41
C ILE A 175 17.68 18.48 -29.70
N PHE A 176 18.59 18.15 -28.81
CA PHE A 176 18.55 16.96 -27.98
C PHE A 176 18.44 17.32 -26.50
N TRP A 177 17.70 16.50 -25.76
CA TRP A 177 17.67 16.53 -24.29
C TRP A 177 18.24 15.24 -23.72
N SER A 178 18.88 15.33 -22.56
CA SER A 178 19.21 14.18 -21.71
C SER A 178 19.14 14.54 -20.22
N ASN A 179 18.91 13.53 -19.39
CA ASN A 179 19.12 13.62 -17.94
C ASN A 179 19.91 12.41 -17.46
N THR A 180 21.20 12.40 -17.80
CA THR A 180 22.13 11.32 -17.44
C THR A 180 22.36 11.24 -15.93
N ALA A 181 22.23 12.37 -15.22
CA ALA A 181 22.30 12.41 -13.76
C ALA A 181 21.19 11.57 -13.10
N ALA A 182 20.00 11.51 -13.71
CA ALA A 182 18.91 10.65 -13.30
C ALA A 182 18.94 9.25 -13.94
N GLY A 183 19.99 8.90 -14.68
CA GLY A 183 20.10 7.60 -15.34
C GLY A 183 19.13 7.41 -16.51
N VAL A 184 18.66 8.50 -17.14
CA VAL A 184 17.92 8.39 -18.41
C VAL A 184 18.93 7.95 -19.49
N PRO A 185 18.73 6.77 -20.12
CA PRO A 185 19.81 6.09 -20.84
C PRO A 185 20.16 6.73 -22.18
N GLU A 186 19.27 7.51 -22.78
CA GLU A 186 19.41 8.02 -24.14
C GLU A 186 19.13 9.51 -24.24
N ARG A 187 19.80 10.16 -25.21
CA ARG A 187 19.45 11.52 -25.65
C ARG A 187 18.16 11.43 -26.47
N LEU A 188 17.17 12.25 -26.13
CA LEU A 188 15.94 12.37 -26.89
C LEU A 188 16.05 13.51 -27.88
N HIS A 189 15.83 13.24 -29.17
CA HIS A 189 15.62 14.29 -30.16
C HIS A 189 14.28 14.98 -29.88
N LEU A 190 14.31 16.30 -29.68
CA LEU A 190 13.12 17.10 -29.42
C LEU A 190 12.54 17.63 -30.73
N THR A 191 11.23 17.47 -30.89
CA THR A 191 10.48 18.29 -31.84
C THR A 191 10.47 19.75 -31.39
N PHE A 192 10.17 20.67 -32.32
CA PHE A 192 10.03 22.08 -31.98
C PHE A 192 8.94 22.32 -30.92
N ASP A 193 7.81 21.62 -31.00
CA ASP A 193 6.74 21.71 -29.99
C ASP A 193 7.25 21.30 -28.61
N GLN A 194 7.96 20.17 -28.50
CA GLN A 194 8.54 19.72 -27.23
C GLN A 194 9.55 20.71 -26.66
N TYR A 195 10.46 21.24 -27.49
CA TYR A 195 11.43 22.25 -27.06
C TYR A 195 10.74 23.56 -26.61
N SER A 196 9.66 23.96 -27.28
CA SER A 196 8.87 25.12 -26.88
C SER A 196 8.14 24.91 -25.55
N ARG A 197 7.57 23.71 -25.32
CA ARG A 197 6.92 23.32 -24.06
C ARG A 197 7.89 23.13 -22.91
N ALA A 198 9.16 22.83 -23.22
CA ALA A 198 10.27 22.86 -22.27
C ALA A 198 10.69 24.29 -21.89
N GLY A 199 10.16 25.32 -22.56
CA GLY A 199 10.41 26.73 -22.26
C GLY A 199 11.66 27.32 -22.94
N PHE A 200 12.06 26.78 -24.09
CA PHE A 200 13.26 27.21 -24.83
C PHE A 200 14.54 27.25 -23.96
N PRO A 201 14.87 26.17 -23.24
CA PRO A 201 16.07 26.13 -22.43
C PRO A 201 17.33 26.38 -23.28
N ALA A 202 18.31 27.07 -22.70
CA ALA A 202 19.60 27.24 -23.35
C ALA A 202 20.24 25.88 -23.66
N PHE A 203 20.92 25.78 -24.80
CA PHE A 203 21.60 24.58 -25.24
C PHE A 203 23.10 24.83 -25.46
N THR A 204 23.88 23.75 -25.37
CA THR A 204 25.28 23.72 -25.81
C THR A 204 25.40 23.11 -27.21
N VAL A 205 26.61 23.03 -27.77
CA VAL A 205 26.86 22.20 -28.95
C VAL A 205 26.96 20.74 -28.51
N CYS A 206 26.27 19.83 -29.21
CA CYS A 206 26.37 18.40 -28.92
C CYS A 206 27.78 17.89 -29.17
N SER A 207 28.32 17.14 -28.21
CA SER A 207 29.51 16.30 -28.36
C SER A 207 29.19 14.95 -29.02
#